data_AF-A0A960YF46-F1
#
_entry.id   AF-A0A960YF46-F1
#
_cell.length_a   1.000
_cell.length_b   1.000
_cell.length_c   1.000
_cell.angle_alpha   90.00
_cell.angle_beta   90.00
_cell.angle_gamma   90.00
#
_symmetry.space_group_name_H-M   'P 1'
#
loop_
_entity.id
_entity.type
_entity.pdbx_description
1 polymer ?
#
loop_
_entity_poly.entity_id
_entity_poly.type
_entity_poly.pdbx_seq_one_letter_code
_entity_poly.pdbx_strand_id
1 'polypeptide(L)'
;MVLVLGELSFAQERIQVHPWGLDITERVINRKNVSHIVIESRKDHYRVTLLVSDRFPYNYKSQSYPFFFRKKNSEEAQKLVSYLDKFLQSGENLYIRLNGSEIVYHSALHRGTQR
;
A
#
# COMPACT_ATOMS: atom_id res chain seq x y z
N MET A 1 1.77 29.08 20.75
CA MET A 1 2.21 27.93 21.55
C MET A 1 1.06 26.94 21.58
N VAL A 2 1.14 25.86 20.81
CA VAL A 2 0.07 24.86 20.70
C VAL A 2 0.69 23.52 21.07
N LEU A 3 0.29 23.00 22.23
CA LEU A 3 0.53 21.63 22.64
C LEU A 3 -0.60 20.79 22.05
N VAL A 4 -0.28 19.82 21.20
CA VAL A 4 -1.21 18.76 20.81
C VAL A 4 -0.51 17.44 21.05
N LEU A 5 -0.98 16.78 22.11
CA LEU A 5 -0.68 15.40 22.46
C LEU A 5 -1.26 14.46 21.41
N GLY A 6 -0.62 13.31 21.25
CA GLY A 6 -0.82 12.36 20.17
C GLY A 6 -2.27 11.96 19.92
N GLU A 7 -2.71 12.20 18.70
CA GLU A 7 -3.61 11.31 17.97
C GLU A 7 -3.07 11.19 16.54
N LEU A 8 -2.87 9.97 16.07
CA LEU A 8 -2.55 9.68 14.68
C LEU A 8 -3.80 10.00 13.85
N SER A 9 -3.97 11.27 13.49
CA SER A 9 -5.00 11.70 12.57
C SER A 9 -4.63 11.23 11.16
N PHE A 10 -5.24 10.13 10.74
CA PHE A 10 -5.30 9.74 9.34
C PHE A 10 -6.22 10.72 8.61
N ALA A 11 -5.68 11.88 8.22
CA ALA A 11 -6.36 12.80 7.32
C ALA A 11 -6.56 12.11 5.96
N GLN A 12 -7.77 11.59 5.74
CA GLN A 12 -8.18 10.89 4.53
C GLN A 12 -8.44 11.92 3.42
N GLU A 13 -7.38 12.41 2.78
CA GLU A 13 -7.51 13.30 1.63
C GLU A 13 -8.03 12.49 0.42
N ARG A 14 -9.17 12.91 -0.16
CA ARG A 14 -9.73 12.27 -1.36
C ARG A 14 -8.92 12.68 -2.59
N ILE A 15 -7.84 11.98 -2.85
CA ILE A 15 -7.04 12.20 -4.05
C ILE A 15 -7.76 11.54 -5.23
N GLN A 16 -8.16 12.32 -6.25
CA GLN A 16 -8.52 11.76 -7.56
C GLN A 16 -7.24 11.58 -8.35
N VAL A 17 -6.81 10.33 -8.53
CA VAL A 17 -5.56 10.00 -9.24
C VAL A 17 -5.89 9.40 -10.60
N HIS A 18 -5.43 10.04 -11.68
CA HIS A 18 -5.44 9.45 -13.01
C HIS A 18 -4.27 8.45 -13.14
N PRO A 19 -4.54 7.15 -13.39
CA PRO A 19 -3.52 6.10 -13.37
C PRO A 19 -2.46 6.23 -14.48
N TRP A 20 -2.72 7.03 -15.51
CA TRP A 20 -1.84 7.21 -16.67
C TRP A 20 -0.87 8.39 -16.53
N GLY A 21 -1.08 9.27 -15.54
CA GLY A 21 -0.23 10.44 -15.28
C GLY A 21 0.69 10.26 -14.09
N LEU A 22 0.88 9.03 -13.62
CA LEU A 22 1.69 8.72 -12.46
C LEU A 22 3.17 8.76 -12.79
N ASP A 23 3.96 9.24 -11.84
CA ASP A 23 5.41 9.14 -11.92
C ASP A 23 5.85 7.66 -11.95
N ILE A 24 7.06 7.38 -12.44
CA ILE A 24 7.62 6.02 -12.47
C ILE A 24 7.70 5.40 -11.07
N THR A 25 7.76 6.20 -10.01
CA THR A 25 7.75 5.77 -8.61
C THR A 25 6.36 5.63 -8.00
N GLU A 26 5.29 6.00 -8.71
CA GLU A 26 3.92 6.05 -8.19
C GLU A 26 3.04 4.98 -8.82
N ARG A 27 2.25 4.27 -8.01
CA ARG A 27 1.39 3.18 -8.50
C ARG A 27 0.04 3.20 -7.79
N VAL A 28 -0.97 2.71 -8.48
CA VAL A 28 -2.26 2.36 -7.89
C VAL A 28 -2.39 0.84 -7.91
N ILE A 29 -2.52 0.24 -6.74
CA ILE A 29 -2.67 -1.20 -6.57
C ILE A 29 -4.04 -1.52 -5.97
N ASN A 30 -4.58 -2.67 -6.34
CA ASN A 30 -5.79 -3.19 -5.73
C ASN A 30 -5.64 -4.68 -5.41
N ARG A 31 -6.70 -5.30 -4.87
CA ARG A 31 -6.71 -6.72 -4.51
C ARG A 31 -6.33 -7.66 -5.65
N LYS A 32 -6.62 -7.31 -6.91
CA LYS A 32 -6.29 -8.12 -8.08
C LYS A 32 -4.79 -8.08 -8.41
N ASN A 33 -4.10 -7.03 -7.97
CA ASN A 33 -2.65 -6.91 -8.16
C ASN A 33 -1.87 -7.58 -7.03
N VAL A 34 -2.40 -7.59 -5.81
CA VAL A 34 -1.71 -8.13 -4.64
C VAL A 34 -2.01 -9.62 -4.49
N SER A 35 -0.98 -10.46 -4.60
CA SER A 35 -1.10 -11.90 -4.40
C SER A 35 -0.99 -12.29 -2.93
N HIS A 36 0.04 -11.78 -2.23
CA HIS A 36 0.36 -12.11 -0.85
C HIS A 36 0.82 -10.87 -0.09
N ILE A 37 0.57 -10.89 1.22
CA ILE A 37 1.12 -9.95 2.20
C ILE A 37 1.98 -10.77 3.16
N VAL A 38 3.27 -10.48 3.22
CA VAL A 38 4.24 -11.25 4.02
C VAL A 38 4.90 -10.34 5.05
N ILE A 39 5.03 -10.82 6.29
CA ILE A 39 5.83 -10.15 7.32
C ILE A 39 7.21 -10.80 7.36
N GLU A 40 8.26 -10.01 7.17
CA GLU A 40 9.65 -10.46 7.28
C GLU A 40 10.33 -9.72 8.43
N SER A 41 10.96 -10.46 9.34
CA SER A 41 11.85 -9.88 10.34
C SER A 41 13.24 -9.64 9.72
N ARG A 42 13.78 -8.44 9.92
CA ARG A 42 15.17 -8.08 9.59
C ARG A 42 15.87 -7.64 10.87
N LYS A 43 17.21 -7.56 10.83
CA LYS A 43 18.04 -7.27 12.00
C LYS A 43 17.61 -6.01 12.76
N ASP A 44 17.18 -4.97 12.04
CA ASP A 44 16.89 -3.64 12.62
C ASP A 44 15.44 -3.18 12.39
N HIS A 45 14.62 -3.92 11.64
CA HIS A 45 13.26 -3.53 11.29
C HIS A 45 12.42 -4.72 10.81
N TYR A 46 11.12 -4.51 10.70
CA TYR A 46 10.20 -5.43 10.04
C TYR A 46 9.83 -4.92 8.65
N ARG A 47 9.64 -5.84 7.71
CA ARG A 47 9.08 -5.53 6.39
C ARG A 47 7.70 -6.15 6.26
N VAL A 48 6.73 -5.34 5.84
CA VAL A 48 5.44 -5.83 5.36
C VAL A 48 5.49 -5.77 3.84
N THR A 49 5.69 -6.91 3.20
CA THR A 49 5.93 -7.03 1.77
C THR A 49 4.65 -7.44 1.04
N LEU A 50 4.25 -6.62 0.06
CA LEU A 50 3.22 -6.89 -0.92
C LEU A 50 3.86 -7.53 -2.15
N LEU A 51 3.44 -8.75 -2.49
CA LEU A 51 3.80 -9.40 -3.75
C LEU A 51 2.82 -8.97 -4.83
N VAL A 52 3.22 -7.98 -5.63
CA VAL A 52 2.40 -7.38 -6.67
C VAL A 52 2.68 -8.04 -8.01
N SER A 53 1.63 -8.39 -8.76
CA SER A 53 1.76 -8.97 -10.11
C SER A 53 1.27 -7.98 -11.16
N ASP A 54 2.01 -7.91 -12.28
CA ASP A 54 1.60 -7.14 -13.45
C ASP A 54 0.48 -7.89 -14.20
N ARG A 55 -0.77 -7.54 -13.85
CA ARG A 55 -2.06 -7.86 -14.49
C ARG A 55 -2.35 -9.31 -14.93
N PHE A 56 -3.30 -9.90 -14.20
CA PHE A 56 -4.32 -10.81 -14.72
C PHE A 56 -5.20 -10.09 -15.78
N PRO A 57 -5.62 -10.72 -16.91
CA PRO A 57 -5.76 -12.17 -17.11
C PRO A 57 -4.82 -12.85 -18.13
N TYR A 58 -3.84 -12.17 -18.75
CA TYR A 58 -3.23 -12.72 -19.99
C TYR A 58 -1.69 -12.83 -20.06
N ASN A 59 -0.95 -12.88 -18.95
CA ASN A 59 0.48 -13.24 -19.07
C ASN A 59 0.96 -14.17 -17.96
N TYR A 60 1.12 -15.45 -18.33
CA TYR A 60 1.73 -16.52 -17.52
C TYR A 60 3.25 -16.33 -17.31
N LYS A 61 3.88 -15.35 -17.98
CA LYS A 61 5.26 -14.91 -17.73
C LYS A 61 5.34 -13.79 -16.68
N SER A 62 4.43 -13.84 -15.70
CA SER A 62 4.11 -12.78 -14.75
C SER A 62 5.32 -12.30 -13.96
N GLN A 63 5.80 -11.09 -14.26
CA GLN A 63 6.76 -10.39 -13.41
C GLN A 63 6.06 -10.04 -12.10
N SER A 64 6.56 -10.58 -11.00
CA SER A 64 6.14 -10.24 -9.64
C SER A 64 7.13 -9.27 -9.03
N TYR A 65 6.61 -8.20 -8.43
CA TYR A 65 7.39 -7.15 -7.80
C TYR A 65 7.10 -7.13 -6.30
N PRO A 66 8.12 -7.34 -5.45
CA PRO A 66 7.98 -7.19 -4.01
C PRO A 66 8.09 -5.71 -3.65
N PHE A 67 7.00 -5.10 -3.17
CA PHE A 67 7.02 -3.77 -2.56
C PHE A 67 6.82 -3.88 -1.07
N PHE A 68 7.56 -3.14 -0.25
CA PHE A 68 7.50 -3.32 1.20
C PHE A 68 7.32 -2.03 1.98
N PHE A 69 6.58 -2.11 3.08
CA PHE A 69 6.58 -1.09 4.13
C PHE A 69 7.62 -1.45 5.16
N ARG A 70 8.42 -0.46 5.59
CA ARG A 70 9.31 -0.61 6.75
C ARG A 70 8.56 -0.26 8.02
N LYS A 71 8.64 -1.13 9.04
CA LYS A 71 8.09 -0.93 10.38
C LYS A 71 9.13 -1.17 11.46
N LYS A 72 9.04 -0.43 12.56
CA LYS A 72 10.06 -0.48 13.62
C LYS A 72 9.93 -1.73 14.47
N ASN A 73 8.70 -2.18 14.70
CA ASN A 73 8.40 -3.31 15.58
C ASN A 73 7.35 -4.25 14.94
N SER A 74 7.21 -5.43 15.53
CA SER A 74 6.29 -6.47 15.07
C SER A 74 4.82 -6.05 15.19
N GLU A 75 4.48 -5.31 16.24
CA GLU A 75 3.10 -4.87 16.48
C GLU A 75 2.58 -3.92 15.39
N GLU A 76 3.39 -2.93 14.99
CA GLU A 76 3.10 -2.05 13.87
C GLU A 76 2.97 -2.82 12.54
N ALA A 77 3.81 -3.84 12.35
CA ALA A 77 3.73 -4.69 11.16
C ALA A 77 2.42 -5.48 11.12
N GLN A 78 2.02 -6.10 12.24
CA GLN A 78 0.76 -6.85 12.34
C GLN A 78 -0.48 -5.96 12.17
N LYS A 79 -0.47 -4.76 12.77
CA LYS A 79 -1.53 -3.76 12.59
C LYS A 79 -1.66 -3.36 11.13
N LEU A 80 -0.53 -3.10 10.45
CA LEU A 80 -0.54 -2.76 9.03
C LEU A 80 -1.04 -3.92 8.17
N VAL A 81 -0.62 -5.15 8.42
CA VAL A 81 -1.12 -6.32 7.68
C VAL A 81 -2.64 -6.48 7.83
N SER A 82 -3.13 -6.38 9.05
CA SER A 82 -4.57 -6.49 9.34
C SER A 82 -5.38 -5.38 8.64
N TYR A 83 -4.83 -4.17 8.59
CA TYR A 83 -5.41 -3.06 7.85
C TYR A 83 -5.43 -3.33 6.34
N LEU A 84 -4.28 -3.70 5.75
CA LEU A 84 -4.14 -3.93 4.32
C LEU A 84 -5.01 -5.09 3.84
N ASP A 85 -5.13 -6.16 4.62
CA ASP A 85 -5.99 -7.30 4.27
C ASP A 85 -7.46 -6.86 4.18
N LYS A 86 -7.98 -6.17 5.22
CA LYS A 86 -9.35 -5.62 5.21
C LYS A 86 -9.57 -4.59 4.09
N PHE A 87 -8.60 -3.69 3.91
CA PHE A 87 -8.67 -2.63 2.90
C PHE A 87 -8.67 -3.20 1.48
N LEU A 88 -7.80 -4.17 1.17
CA LEU A 88 -7.79 -4.79 -0.14
C LEU A 88 -9.05 -5.63 -0.37
N GLN A 89 -9.57 -6.32 0.66
CA GLN A 89 -10.82 -7.07 0.56
C GLN A 89 -12.04 -6.19 0.24
N SER A 90 -12.04 -4.90 0.61
CA SER A 90 -13.12 -3.98 0.24
C SER A 90 -13.18 -3.68 -1.27
N GLY A 91 -12.12 -4.00 -2.01
CA GLY A 91 -12.01 -3.70 -3.44
C GLY A 91 -11.63 -2.25 -3.75
N GLU A 92 -11.27 -1.48 -2.72
CA GLU A 92 -10.72 -0.14 -2.87
C GLU A 92 -9.31 -0.15 -3.48
N ASN A 93 -8.92 1.00 -4.01
CA ASN A 93 -7.63 1.21 -4.64
C ASN A 93 -6.67 1.83 -3.61
N LEU A 94 -5.47 1.28 -3.49
CA LEU A 94 -4.39 1.85 -2.70
C LEU A 94 -3.44 2.59 -3.62
N TYR A 95 -3.32 3.89 -3.44
CA TYR A 95 -2.23 4.65 -4.04
C TYR A 95 -0.97 4.47 -3.21
N ILE A 96 0.15 4.25 -3.88
CA ILE A 96 1.47 4.11 -3.25
C ILE A 96 2.52 4.94 -4.00
N ARG A 97 3.49 5.48 -3.25
CA ARG A 97 4.73 6.05 -3.77
C ARG A 97 5.92 5.24 -3.26
N LEU A 98 6.86 4.97 -4.14
CA LEU A 98 8.00 4.09 -3.94
C LEU A 98 9.31 4.88 -3.86
N ASN A 99 10.23 4.41 -3.03
CA ASN A 99 11.66 4.70 -3.13
C ASN A 99 12.37 3.36 -3.35
N GLY A 100 12.72 3.06 -4.62
CA GLY A 100 13.07 1.70 -5.03
C GLY A 100 11.87 0.76 -4.83
N SER A 101 12.01 -0.24 -3.95
CA SER A 101 10.91 -1.15 -3.57
C SER A 101 10.24 -0.77 -2.24
N GLU A 102 10.73 0.25 -1.54
CA GLU A 102 10.16 0.69 -0.26
C GLU A 102 8.98 1.61 -0.50
N ILE A 103 7.82 1.31 0.10
CA ILE A 103 6.64 2.16 0.06
C ILE A 103 6.83 3.25 1.11
N VAL A 104 7.06 4.48 0.63
CA VAL A 104 7.32 5.66 1.47
C VAL A 104 6.06 6.48 1.74
N TYR A 105 5.04 6.34 0.89
CA TYR A 105 3.74 6.98 1.07
C TYR A 105 2.64 6.06 0.54
N HIS A 106 1.48 6.09 1.20
CA HIS A 106 0.29 5.38 0.77
C HIS A 106 -0.97 6.16 1.14
N SER A 107 -2.01 6.07 0.31
CA SER A 107 -3.31 6.68 0.57
C SER A 107 -4.44 5.86 -0.04
N ALA A 108 -5.59 5.84 0.63
CA ALA A 108 -6.79 5.19 0.16
C ALA A 108 -7.48 6.01 -0.94
N LEU A 109 -7.56 5.45 -2.15
CA LEU A 109 -8.36 6.01 -3.23
C LEU A 109 -9.75 5.40 -3.17
N HIS A 110 -10.70 6.16 -2.63
CA HIS A 110 -12.10 5.78 -2.65
C HIS A 110 -12.60 5.93 -4.09
N ARG A 111 -13.34 4.93 -4.57
CA ARG A 111 -14.12 5.12 -5.80
C ARG A 111 -15.07 6.28 -5.54
N GLY A 112 -14.84 7.42 -6.20
CA GLY A 112 -15.84 8.47 -6.25
C GLY A 112 -17.12 7.84 -6.79
N THR A 113 -18.17 7.81 -5.98
CA THR A 113 -19.50 7.46 -6.42
C THR A 113 -19.93 8.54 -7.42
N GLN A 114 -19.66 8.31 -8.70
CA GLN A 114 -20.35 9.01 -9.77
C GLN A 114 -21.80 8.52 -9.69
N ARG A 115 -22.65 9.30 -9.02
CA ARG A 115 -24.11 9.22 -9.12
C ARG A 115 -24.56 10.32 -10.06
#